data_AF-A0A6M1YL63-F1
#
_entry.id   AF-A0A6M1YL63-F1
#
_cell.length_a   1.000
_cell.length_b   1.000
_cell.length_c   1.000
_cell.angle_alpha   90.00
_cell.angle_beta   90.00
_cell.angle_gamma   90.00
#
_symmetry.space_group_name_H-M   'P 1'
#
loop_
_entity.id
_entity.type
_entity.pdbx_description
1 polymer ?
#
loop_
_entity_poly.entity_id
_entity_poly.type
_entity_poly.pdbx_seq_one_letter_code
_entity_poly.pdbx_strand_id
1 'polypeptide(L)'
;MKKSEKLFLLDIFKSSKNLQKVQQNISVGDLIGLIRRQLGMSQRVLARKSKVYQSTISRIESGVLSPNIDTLNKLFEALSCSLIITARPYEDLDKVKIKQAYKQAEKKVNYLLGTMALEKQRPDQRFIEEQIEEEKNKLINSKDLWDE
;
A
#
# COMPACT_ATOMS: atom_id res chain seq x y z
N MET A 1 -9.28 -13.59 8.41
CA MET A 1 -8.06 -14.18 7.83
C MET A 1 -7.78 -15.48 8.54
N LYS A 2 -7.56 -16.56 7.79
CA LYS A 2 -7.05 -17.80 8.37
C LYS A 2 -5.67 -17.53 8.97
N LYS A 3 -5.31 -18.19 10.06
CA LYS A 3 -4.03 -17.97 10.79
C LYS A 3 -2.81 -18.06 9.87
N SER A 4 -2.87 -18.88 8.82
CA SER A 4 -1.85 -19.01 7.77
C SER A 4 -1.71 -17.76 6.91
N GLU A 5 -2.80 -17.17 6.43
CA GLU A 5 -2.79 -15.97 5.56
C GLU A 5 -2.15 -14.77 6.26
N LYS A 6 -2.48 -14.58 7.54
CA LYS A 6 -1.88 -13.51 8.36
C LYS A 6 -0.37 -13.69 8.50
N LEU A 7 0.09 -14.92 8.71
CA LEU A 7 1.52 -15.23 8.80
C LEU A 7 2.24 -14.94 7.48
N PHE A 8 1.67 -15.37 6.35
CA PHE A 8 2.23 -15.07 5.02
C PHE A 8 2.38 -13.56 4.77
N LEU A 9 1.38 -12.75 5.13
CA LEU A 9 1.47 -11.30 4.98
C LEU A 9 2.58 -10.69 5.84
N LEU A 10 2.73 -11.16 7.08
CA LEU A 10 3.81 -10.70 7.96
C LEU A 10 5.19 -11.01 7.39
N ASP A 11 5.36 -12.20 6.80
CA ASP A 11 6.62 -12.60 6.16
C ASP A 11 6.94 -11.74 4.93
N ILE A 12 5.94 -11.44 4.10
CA ILE A 12 6.08 -10.53 2.95
C ILE A 12 6.49 -9.13 3.43
N PHE A 13 5.81 -8.59 4.45
CA PHE A 13 6.10 -7.24 4.97
C PHE A 13 7.50 -7.16 5.60
N LYS A 14 7.93 -8.21 6.32
CA LYS A 14 9.28 -8.30 6.89
C LYS A 14 10.34 -8.32 5.80
N SER A 15 10.13 -9.12 4.75
CA SER A 15 11.05 -9.23 3.62
C SER A 15 11.16 -7.91 2.84
N SER A 16 10.03 -7.25 2.58
CA SER A 16 9.95 -5.93 1.93
C SER A 16 10.74 -4.86 2.71
N LYS A 17 10.60 -4.82 4.04
CA LYS A 17 11.32 -3.87 4.89
C LYS A 17 12.83 -4.03 4.82
N ASN A 18 13.32 -5.28 4.72
CA ASN A 18 14.75 -5.55 4.56
C ASN A 18 15.25 -5.09 3.19
N LEU A 19 14.49 -5.37 2.12
CA LEU A 19 14.85 -5.02 0.75
C LEU A 19 15.01 -3.49 0.58
N GLN A 20 14.12 -2.70 1.19
CA GLN A 20 14.23 -1.25 1.17
C GLN A 20 15.48 -0.71 1.87
N LYS A 21 15.92 -1.33 2.97
CA LYS A 21 17.17 -0.93 3.65
C LYS A 21 18.38 -1.10 2.73
N VAL A 22 18.37 -2.13 1.89
CA VAL A 22 19.45 -2.41 0.94
C VAL A 22 19.35 -1.49 -0.28
N GLN A 23 18.15 -1.19 -0.76
CA GLN A 23 17.92 -0.33 -1.93
C GLN A 23 18.03 1.18 -1.65
N GLN A 24 18.47 1.60 -0.47
CA GLN A 24 18.57 3.03 -0.16
C GLN A 24 19.50 3.72 -1.17
N ASN A 25 18.98 4.78 -1.80
CA ASN A 25 19.66 5.67 -2.74
C ASN A 25 19.88 5.14 -4.17
N ILE A 26 19.19 4.08 -4.60
CA ILE A 26 19.20 3.64 -6.02
C ILE A 26 17.81 3.86 -6.62
N SER A 27 17.71 4.70 -7.65
CA SER A 27 16.45 4.86 -8.39
C SER A 27 16.20 3.66 -9.31
N VAL A 28 14.96 3.49 -9.76
CA VAL A 28 14.63 2.42 -10.73
C VAL A 28 15.39 2.62 -12.06
N GLY A 29 15.59 3.88 -12.47
CA GLY A 29 16.40 4.21 -13.64
C GLY A 29 17.87 3.79 -13.48
N ASP A 30 18.45 4.02 -12.30
CA ASP A 30 19.80 3.58 -11.98
C ASP A 30 19.92 2.06 -12.04
N LEU A 31 18.94 1.34 -11.47
CA LEU A 31 18.90 -0.12 -11.48
C LEU A 31 18.84 -0.67 -12.91
N ILE A 32 17.96 -0.13 -13.75
CA ILE A 32 17.85 -0.48 -15.17
C ILE A 32 19.19 -0.25 -15.88
N GLY A 33 19.78 0.93 -15.69
CA GLY A 33 21.07 1.28 -16.30
C GLY A 33 22.23 0.39 -15.84
N LEU A 34 22.28 0.05 -14.54
CA LEU A 34 23.29 -0.83 -13.96
C LEU A 34 23.21 -2.23 -14.55
N ILE A 35 22.02 -2.86 -14.52
CA ILE A 35 21.81 -4.21 -15.08
C ILE A 35 22.14 -4.21 -16.58
N ARG A 36 21.64 -3.21 -17.32
CA ARG A 36 21.91 -3.08 -18.76
C ARG A 36 23.41 -3.05 -19.07
N ARG A 37 24.19 -2.28 -18.29
CA ARG A 37 25.66 -2.18 -18.48
C ARG A 37 26.36 -3.49 -18.12
N GLN A 38 25.96 -4.17 -17.04
CA GLN A 38 26.53 -5.48 -16.67
C GLN A 38 26.26 -6.55 -17.73
N LEU A 39 25.12 -6.47 -18.43
CA LEU A 39 24.80 -7.33 -19.57
C LEU A 39 25.49 -6.90 -20.89
N GLY A 40 26.34 -5.86 -20.87
CA GLY A 40 27.03 -5.36 -22.07
C GLY A 40 26.10 -4.72 -23.12
N MET A 41 24.88 -4.34 -22.74
CA MET A 41 23.90 -3.80 -23.67
C MET A 41 24.04 -2.27 -23.81
N SER A 42 23.96 -1.74 -25.03
CA SER A 42 23.71 -0.31 -25.24
C SER A 42 22.22 0.02 -25.05
N GLN A 43 21.89 1.30 -24.84
CA GLN A 43 20.47 1.73 -24.77
C GLN A 43 19.71 1.38 -26.07
N ARG A 44 20.38 1.41 -27.23
CA ARG A 44 19.78 0.99 -28.52
C ARG A 44 19.45 -0.51 -28.53
N VAL A 45 20.29 -1.35 -27.93
CA VAL A 45 20.02 -2.80 -27.81
C VAL A 45 18.82 -3.04 -26.90
N LEU A 46 18.80 -2.40 -25.72
CA LEU A 46 17.67 -2.53 -24.80
C LEU A 46 16.36 -2.04 -25.45
N ALA A 47 16.39 -0.93 -26.18
CA ALA A 47 15.24 -0.39 -26.92
C ALA A 47 14.64 -1.42 -27.88
N ARG A 48 15.48 -2.06 -28.70
CA ARG A 48 15.05 -3.08 -29.66
C ARG A 48 14.45 -4.31 -28.95
N LYS A 49 15.08 -4.78 -27.86
CA LYS A 49 14.60 -5.96 -27.12
C LYS A 49 13.28 -5.70 -26.38
N SER A 50 13.16 -4.54 -25.73
CA SER A 50 11.99 -4.16 -24.92
C SER A 50 10.84 -3.56 -25.73
N LYS A 51 11.07 -3.22 -27.01
CA LYS A 51 10.14 -2.44 -27.84
C LYS A 51 9.76 -1.10 -27.20
N VAL A 52 10.71 -0.49 -26.48
CA VAL A 52 10.61 0.85 -25.89
C VAL A 52 11.55 1.78 -26.67
N TYR A 53 11.13 3.02 -26.94
CA TYR A 53 11.99 3.97 -27.63
C TYR A 53 13.29 4.24 -26.85
N GLN A 54 14.42 4.32 -27.55
CA GLN A 54 15.72 4.57 -26.92
C GLN A 54 15.74 5.92 -26.18
N SER A 55 15.05 6.95 -26.69
CA SER A 55 14.89 8.24 -26.02
C SER A 55 14.17 8.11 -24.67
N THR A 56 13.14 7.25 -24.60
CA THR A 56 12.44 6.93 -23.35
C THR A 56 13.38 6.25 -22.36
N ILE A 57 14.15 5.25 -22.78
CA ILE A 57 15.14 4.58 -21.93
C ILE A 57 16.17 5.58 -21.40
N SER A 58 16.71 6.45 -22.26
CA SER A 58 17.67 7.48 -21.83
C SER A 58 17.08 8.40 -20.78
N ARG A 59 15.82 8.84 -20.95
CA ARG A 59 15.15 9.70 -19.97
C ARG A 59 14.90 8.98 -18.65
N ILE A 60 14.54 7.69 -18.69
CA ILE A 60 14.37 6.84 -17.50
C ILE A 60 15.70 6.71 -16.74
N GLU A 61 16.78 6.34 -17.44
CA GLU A 61 18.10 6.16 -16.81
C GLU A 61 18.69 7.46 -16.26
N SER A 62 18.31 8.62 -16.82
CA SER A 62 18.70 9.93 -16.31
C SER A 62 17.80 10.48 -15.18
N GLY A 63 16.74 9.76 -14.80
CA GLY A 63 15.77 10.20 -13.80
C GLY A 63 14.77 11.27 -14.29
N VAL A 64 14.85 11.70 -15.54
CA VAL A 64 13.96 12.71 -16.15
C VAL A 64 12.54 12.17 -16.40
N LEU A 65 12.38 10.86 -16.53
CA LEU A 65 11.09 10.21 -16.78
C LEU A 65 10.88 9.05 -15.81
N SER A 66 9.76 9.09 -15.08
CA SER A 66 9.29 7.92 -14.33
C SER A 66 8.49 6.98 -15.24
N PRO A 67 8.90 5.72 -15.41
CA PRO A 67 8.18 4.77 -16.26
C PRO A 67 6.89 4.25 -15.59
N ASN A 68 5.89 3.90 -16.40
CA ASN A 68 4.73 3.15 -15.92
C ASN A 68 5.05 1.66 -15.75
N ILE A 69 4.12 0.91 -15.13
CA ILE A 69 4.29 -0.53 -14.85
C ILE A 69 4.53 -1.34 -16.13
N ASP A 70 3.80 -1.04 -17.21
CA ASP A 70 3.96 -1.75 -18.49
C ASP A 70 5.36 -1.54 -19.09
N THR A 71 5.89 -0.33 -19.00
CA THR A 71 7.24 0.00 -19.46
C THR A 71 8.28 -0.71 -18.59
N LEU A 72 8.09 -0.73 -17.26
CA LEU A 72 8.96 -1.48 -16.36
C LEU A 72 8.97 -2.97 -16.69
N ASN A 73 7.80 -3.58 -16.90
CA ASN A 73 7.69 -4.99 -17.29
C ASN A 73 8.47 -5.27 -18.57
N LYS A 74 8.26 -4.49 -19.63
CA LYS A 74 8.99 -4.64 -20.89
C LYS A 74 10.51 -4.50 -20.74
N LEU A 75 10.96 -3.54 -19.93
CA LEU A 75 12.38 -3.30 -19.70
C LEU A 75 13.01 -4.42 -18.87
N PHE A 76 12.40 -4.84 -17.78
CA PHE A 76 12.91 -5.93 -16.95
C PHE A 76 12.90 -7.27 -17.69
N GLU A 77 11.86 -7.58 -18.45
CA GLU A 77 11.81 -8.78 -19.29
C GLU A 77 12.96 -8.82 -20.31
N ALA A 78 13.22 -7.69 -20.99
CA ALA A 78 14.34 -7.57 -21.93
C ALA A 78 15.73 -7.69 -21.27
N LEU A 79 15.81 -7.37 -19.98
CA LEU A 79 16.97 -7.51 -19.09
C LEU A 79 17.03 -8.86 -18.37
N SER A 80 16.19 -9.84 -18.75
CA SER A 80 16.13 -11.15 -18.10
C SER A 80 15.83 -11.09 -16.60
N CYS A 81 14.99 -10.14 -16.21
CA CYS A 81 14.58 -9.88 -14.83
C CYS A 81 13.04 -9.92 -14.70
N SER A 82 12.54 -10.33 -13.54
CA SER A 82 11.11 -10.22 -13.20
C SER A 82 10.83 -8.94 -12.41
N LEU A 83 9.69 -8.30 -12.67
CA LEU A 83 9.20 -7.19 -11.85
C LEU A 83 8.41 -7.75 -10.66
N ILE A 84 8.90 -7.51 -9.44
CA ILE A 84 8.20 -7.89 -8.21
C ILE A 84 7.63 -6.63 -7.58
N ILE A 85 6.30 -6.59 -7.43
CA ILE A 85 5.59 -5.53 -6.72
C ILE A 85 5.15 -6.08 -5.38
N THR A 86 5.44 -5.34 -4.31
CA THR A 86 5.03 -5.69 -2.94
C THR A 86 4.31 -4.52 -2.29
N ALA A 87 3.27 -4.83 -1.52
CA ALA A 87 2.59 -3.85 -0.69
C ALA A 87 3.34 -3.71 0.64
N ARG A 88 3.47 -2.47 1.11
CA ARG A 88 3.95 -2.19 2.46
C ARG A 88 2.87 -1.41 3.19
N PRO A 89 2.31 -1.95 4.28
CA PRO A 89 1.35 -1.21 5.06
C PRO A 89 2.08 -0.11 5.85
N TYR A 90 1.47 1.07 5.94
CA TYR A 90 2.01 2.18 6.73
C TYR A 90 1.94 1.89 8.23
N GLU A 91 1.01 1.03 8.64
CA GLU A 91 0.82 0.58 10.02
C GLU A 91 0.29 -0.86 10.07
N ASP A 92 0.25 -1.45 11.26
CA ASP A 92 -0.29 -2.80 11.45
C ASP A 92 -1.74 -2.88 10.96
N LEU A 93 -2.07 -3.91 10.17
CA LEU A 93 -3.42 -4.11 9.63
C LEU A 93 -4.48 -4.23 10.74
N ASP A 94 -4.12 -4.79 11.89
CA ASP A 94 -5.04 -4.84 13.04
C ASP A 94 -5.33 -3.43 13.56
N LYS A 95 -4.33 -2.54 13.57
CA LYS A 95 -4.52 -1.12 13.96
C LYS A 95 -5.38 -0.37 12.94
N VAL A 96 -5.20 -0.64 11.64
CA VAL A 96 -6.07 -0.07 10.59
C VAL A 96 -7.53 -0.45 10.85
N LYS A 97 -7.80 -1.72 11.16
CA LYS A 97 -9.15 -2.19 11.50
C LYS A 97 -9.72 -1.52 12.74
N ILE A 98 -8.94 -1.43 13.82
CA ILE A 98 -9.38 -0.80 15.08
C ILE A 98 -9.73 0.67 14.84
N LYS A 99 -8.90 1.41 14.10
CA LYS A 99 -9.16 2.81 13.74
C LYS A 99 -10.46 2.95 12.95
N GLN A 100 -10.66 2.09 11.95
CA GLN A 100 -11.88 2.10 11.16
C GLN A 100 -13.13 1.77 12.02
N ALA A 101 -13.02 0.79 12.91
CA ALA A 101 -14.12 0.39 13.78
C ALA A 101 -14.51 1.54 14.72
N TYR A 102 -13.52 2.23 15.27
CA TYR A 102 -13.74 3.40 16.10
C TYR A 102 -14.44 4.52 15.32
N LYS A 103 -13.96 4.84 14.12
CA LYS A 103 -14.55 5.86 13.24
C LYS A 103 -16.02 5.56 12.93
N GLN A 104 -16.35 4.32 12.63
CA GLN A 104 -17.73 3.91 12.34
C GLN A 104 -18.63 3.93 13.57
N ALA A 105 -18.12 3.44 14.72
CA ALA A 105 -18.84 3.49 15.98
C ALA A 105 -19.15 4.94 16.40
N GLU A 106 -18.16 5.83 16.31
CA GLU A 106 -18.30 7.25 16.58
C GLU A 106 -19.35 7.89 15.65
N LYS A 107 -19.28 7.64 14.33
CA LYS A 107 -20.26 8.14 13.35
C LYS A 107 -21.69 7.70 13.72
N LYS A 108 -21.86 6.42 14.05
CA LYS A 108 -23.16 5.82 14.38
C LYS A 108 -23.73 6.36 15.70
N VAL A 109 -22.92 6.42 16.75
CA VAL A 109 -23.33 6.97 18.05
C VAL A 109 -23.66 8.46 17.94
N ASN A 110 -22.84 9.24 17.23
CA ASN A 110 -23.11 10.66 17.00
C ASN A 110 -24.40 10.90 16.20
N TYR A 111 -24.71 10.05 15.22
CA TYR A 111 -25.99 10.12 14.50
C TYR A 111 -27.18 9.89 15.45
N LEU A 112 -27.10 8.86 16.31
CA LEU A 112 -28.13 8.58 17.31
C LEU A 112 -28.28 9.73 18.31
N LEU A 113 -27.18 10.28 18.81
CA LEU A 113 -27.20 11.47 19.68
C LEU A 113 -27.84 12.68 19.01
N GLY A 114 -27.58 12.89 17.71
CA GLY A 114 -28.23 13.93 16.92
C GLY A 114 -29.76 13.78 16.89
N THR A 115 -30.25 12.55 16.78
CA THR A 115 -31.69 12.26 16.83
C THR A 115 -32.29 12.40 18.24
N MET A 116 -31.55 12.03 19.30
CA MET A 116 -31.99 12.10 20.70
C MET A 116 -31.87 13.51 21.33
N ALA A 117 -31.02 14.39 20.78
CA ALA A 117 -30.93 15.78 21.21
C ALA A 117 -32.25 16.55 20.99
N LEU A 118 -33.11 16.08 20.08
CA LEU A 118 -34.46 16.59 19.87
C LEU A 118 -35.40 16.27 21.06
N GLU A 119 -35.05 15.26 21.87
CA GLU A 119 -35.80 14.80 23.05
C GLU A 119 -35.31 15.41 24.38
N LYS A 120 -34.42 16.42 24.32
CA LYS A 120 -33.86 17.15 25.49
C LYS A 120 -33.13 16.28 26.53
N GLN A 121 -32.69 15.07 26.17
CA GLN A 121 -31.84 14.24 27.02
C GLN A 121 -30.46 14.10 26.35
N ARG A 122 -29.48 14.86 26.84
CA ARG A 122 -28.08 14.67 26.46
C ARG A 122 -27.42 13.74 27.47
N PRO A 123 -26.95 12.55 27.07
CA PRO A 123 -26.19 11.68 27.96
C PRO A 123 -24.88 12.36 28.39
N ASP A 124 -24.34 11.95 29.53
CA ASP A 124 -23.02 12.37 29.99
C ASP A 124 -21.92 11.80 29.06
N GLN A 125 -20.78 12.50 28.98
CA GLN A 125 -19.65 12.17 28.13
C GLN A 125 -19.16 10.72 28.33
N ARG A 126 -19.17 10.24 29.58
CA ARG A 126 -18.77 8.87 29.92
C ARG A 126 -19.66 7.82 29.24
N PHE A 127 -20.97 8.06 29.21
CA PHE A 127 -21.92 7.16 28.58
C PHE A 127 -21.73 7.10 27.07
N ILE A 128 -21.41 8.24 26.44
CA ILE A 128 -21.12 8.31 25.00
C ILE A 128 -19.87 7.49 24.67
N GLU A 129 -18.80 7.63 25.46
CA GLU A 129 -17.55 6.90 25.30
C GLU A 129 -17.75 5.38 25.45
N GLU A 130 -18.53 4.95 26.45
CA GLU A 130 -18.88 3.54 26.63
C GLU A 130 -19.65 2.97 25.43
N GLN A 131 -20.62 3.72 24.90
CA GLN A 131 -21.38 3.28 23.73
C GLN A 131 -20.53 3.19 22.45
N ILE A 132 -19.60 4.12 22.25
CA ILE A 132 -18.64 4.04 21.14
C ILE A 132 -17.76 2.79 21.28
N GLU A 133 -17.28 2.50 22.49
CA GLU A 133 -16.43 1.34 22.75
C GLU A 133 -17.18 0.02 22.52
N GLU A 134 -18.44 -0.08 22.98
CA GLU A 134 -19.30 -1.23 22.72
C GLU A 134 -19.56 -1.44 21.22
N GLU A 135 -19.95 -0.40 20.50
CA GLU A 135 -20.21 -0.49 19.06
C GLU A 135 -18.93 -0.81 18.28
N LYS A 136 -17.79 -0.25 18.66
CA LYS A 136 -16.48 -0.58 18.07
C LYS A 136 -16.17 -2.07 18.22
N ASN A 137 -16.39 -2.64 19.40
CA ASN A 137 -16.11 -4.05 19.69
C ASN A 137 -17.04 -4.98 18.90
N LYS A 138 -18.28 -4.57 18.60
CA LYS A 138 -19.17 -5.28 17.68
C LYS A 138 -18.66 -5.21 16.23
N LEU A 139 -18.20 -4.03 15.80
CA LEU A 139 -17.78 -3.77 14.41
C LEU A 139 -16.43 -4.38 14.04
N ILE A 140 -15.50 -4.55 14.98
CA ILE A 140 -14.11 -4.97 14.69
C ILE A 140 -14.01 -6.30 13.92
N ASN A 141 -14.96 -7.20 14.14
CA ASN A 141 -15.06 -8.50 13.46
C ASN A 141 -16.28 -8.61 12.53
N SER A 142 -17.07 -7.53 12.40
CA SER A 142 -18.20 -7.49 11.49
C SER A 142 -17.73 -7.43 10.03
N LYS A 143 -18.55 -7.94 9.12
CA LYS A 143 -18.35 -7.78 7.67
C LYS A 143 -18.58 -6.32 7.24
N ASP A 144 -19.43 -5.61 7.98
CA ASP A 144 -19.90 -4.27 7.64
C ASP A 144 -18.93 -3.16 8.14
N LEU A 145 -17.73 -3.53 8.60
CA LEU A 145 -16.73 -2.59 9.13
C LEU A 145 -16.37 -1.48 8.14
N TRP A 146 -16.47 -1.77 6.84
CA TRP A 146 -16.15 -0.85 5.75
C TRP A 146 -17.40 -0.39 4.98
N ASP A 147 -18.59 -0.83 5.39
CA ASP A 147 -19.84 -0.36 4.81
C ASP A 147 -20.21 0.99 5.46
N GLU A 148 -20.71 1.94 4.66
CA GLU A 148 -20.94 3.34 5.06
C GLU A 148 -22.37 3.67 5.51
#